data_AF-W9GYH6-F1
#
_entry.id   AF-W9GYH6-F1
#
_cell.length_a   1.000
_cell.length_b   1.000
_cell.length_c   1.000
_cell.angle_alpha   90.00
_cell.angle_beta   90.00
_cell.angle_gamma   90.00
#
_symmetry.space_group_name_H-M   'P 1'
#
loop_
_entity.id
_entity.type
_entity.pdbx_description
1 polymer ?
#
loop_
_entity_poly.entity_id
_entity_poly.type
_entity_poly.pdbx_seq_one_letter_code
_entity_poly.pdbx_strand_id
1 'polypeptide(L)'
;MEQVMWTALTDICRSEEQSINEIISMIDEKRGETNLTAAIRVFLICYYRDGLAVQGMRFGGVAEDSDFDMMAEPATGQEFPCGALVSAALESVGPARITVGAETD
;
A
#
# COMPACT_ATOMS: atom_id res chain seq x y z
N MET A 1 -1.28 -17.32 6.06
CA MET A 1 -1.67 -16.29 5.08
C MET A 1 -2.19 -17.00 3.84
N GLU A 2 -3.24 -16.47 3.20
CA GLU A 2 -3.87 -17.10 2.03
C GLU A 2 -3.09 -16.82 0.73
N GLN A 3 -3.17 -17.71 -0.26
CA GLN A 3 -2.46 -17.59 -1.55
C GLN A 3 -2.73 -16.24 -2.23
N VAL A 4 -3.99 -15.79 -2.21
CA VAL A 4 -4.39 -14.51 -2.79
C VAL A 4 -3.62 -13.31 -2.24
N MET A 5 -3.26 -13.34 -0.94
CA MET A 5 -2.50 -12.25 -0.31
C MET A 5 -1.03 -12.25 -0.79
N TRP A 6 -0.45 -13.42 -1.03
CA TRP A 6 0.91 -13.53 -1.58
C TRP A 6 0.98 -13.10 -3.05
N THR A 7 -0.06 -13.43 -3.83
CA THR A 7 -0.21 -12.93 -5.20
C THR A 7 -0.28 -11.41 -5.22
N ALA A 8 -1.11 -10.82 -4.35
CA ALA A 8 -1.23 -9.36 -4.22
C ALA A 8 0.11 -8.72 -3.80
N LEU A 9 0.83 -9.31 -2.83
CA LEU A 9 2.16 -8.82 -2.45
C LEU A 9 3.15 -8.87 -3.62
N THR A 10 3.11 -9.93 -4.42
CA THR A 10 3.99 -10.11 -5.59
C THR A 10 3.68 -9.08 -6.68
N ASP A 11 2.41 -8.76 -6.87
CA ASP A 11 1.95 -7.72 -7.79
C ASP A 11 2.52 -6.35 -7.41
N ILE A 12 2.45 -6.00 -6.11
CA ILE A 12 3.05 -4.78 -5.56
C ILE A 12 4.56 -4.77 -5.77
N CYS A 13 5.24 -5.86 -5.46
CA CYS A 13 6.70 -5.99 -5.65
C CYS A 13 7.10 -5.75 -7.11
N ARG A 14 6.28 -6.26 -8.05
CA ARG A 14 6.51 -6.08 -9.49
C ARG A 14 6.22 -4.66 -9.96
N SER A 15 5.21 -4.01 -9.39
CA SER A 15 4.86 -2.61 -9.69
C SER A 15 5.92 -1.63 -9.19
N GLU A 16 6.50 -1.90 -8.03
CA GLU A 16 7.42 -0.98 -7.34
C GLU A 16 8.91 -1.32 -7.59
N GLU A 17 9.19 -2.34 -8.42
CA GLU A 17 10.54 -2.86 -8.69
C GLU A 17 11.32 -3.29 -7.43
N GLN A 18 10.61 -3.70 -6.38
CA GLN A 18 11.19 -4.15 -5.12
C GLN A 18 11.08 -5.66 -4.95
N SER A 19 12.04 -6.26 -4.25
CA SER A 19 11.96 -7.68 -3.91
C SER A 19 11.01 -7.92 -2.75
N ILE A 20 10.35 -9.09 -2.74
CA ILE A 20 9.48 -9.51 -1.63
C ILE A 20 10.20 -9.40 -0.27
N ASN A 21 11.49 -9.77 -0.23
CA ASN A 21 12.29 -9.67 1.00
C ASN A 21 12.47 -8.22 1.47
N GLU A 22 12.63 -7.26 0.56
CA GLU A 22 12.79 -5.84 0.90
C GLU A 22 11.50 -5.30 1.51
N ILE A 23 10.36 -5.54 0.86
CA ILE A 23 9.05 -5.13 1.37
C ILE A 23 8.76 -5.77 2.74
N ILE A 24 9.04 -7.07 2.89
CA ILE A 24 8.85 -7.75 4.18
C ILE A 24 9.76 -7.15 5.26
N SER A 25 11.01 -6.82 4.93
CA SER A 25 11.95 -6.20 5.88
C SER A 25 11.47 -4.81 6.30
N MET A 26 11.00 -3.99 5.35
CA MET A 26 10.41 -2.68 5.65
C MET A 26 9.19 -2.80 6.58
N ILE A 27 8.31 -3.77 6.31
CA ILE A 27 7.14 -4.06 7.17
C ILE A 27 7.61 -4.57 8.55
N ASP A 28 8.65 -5.40 8.60
CA ASP A 28 9.27 -5.92 9.83
C ASP A 28 9.77 -4.79 10.73
N GLU A 29 10.46 -3.82 10.15
CA GLU A 29 10.99 -2.67 10.87
C GLU A 29 9.90 -1.76 11.43
N LYS A 30 8.77 -1.62 10.71
CA LYS A 30 7.66 -0.73 11.09
C LYS A 30 6.60 -1.37 11.99
N ARG A 31 6.39 -2.68 11.94
CA ARG A 31 5.32 -3.35 12.69
C ARG A 31 5.51 -3.35 14.21
N GLY A 32 6.73 -3.07 14.69
CA GLY A 32 7.09 -3.19 16.10
C GLY A 32 6.87 -4.60 16.65
N GLU A 33 6.02 -4.72 17.67
CA GLU A 33 5.67 -5.99 18.33
C GLU A 33 4.54 -6.76 17.62
N THR A 34 3.97 -6.20 16.55
CA THR A 34 2.87 -6.84 15.82
C THR A 34 3.36 -8.06 15.04
N ASN A 35 2.54 -9.11 14.97
CA ASN A 35 2.82 -10.27 14.14
C ASN A 35 3.02 -9.90 12.67
N LEU A 36 4.09 -10.42 12.03
CA LEU A 36 4.43 -10.14 10.63
C LEU A 36 3.25 -10.39 9.67
N THR A 37 2.51 -11.48 9.87
CA THR A 37 1.34 -11.81 9.01
C THR A 37 0.21 -10.79 9.15
N ALA A 38 0.00 -10.23 10.36
CA ALA A 38 -1.00 -9.19 10.57
C ALA A 38 -0.54 -7.87 9.95
N ALA A 39 0.73 -7.52 10.12
CA ALA A 39 1.32 -6.32 9.53
C ALA A 39 1.26 -6.34 7.99
N ILE A 40 1.57 -7.47 7.35
CA ILE A 40 1.45 -7.61 5.89
C ILE A 40 0.00 -7.45 5.44
N ARG A 41 -0.99 -7.98 6.18
CA ARG A 41 -2.41 -7.81 5.83
C ARG A 41 -2.82 -6.34 5.87
N VAL A 42 -2.41 -5.61 6.91
CA VAL A 42 -2.67 -4.17 7.02
C VAL A 42 -1.98 -3.41 5.89
N PHE A 43 -0.72 -3.74 5.60
CA PHE A 43 0.04 -3.16 4.49
C PHE A 43 -0.70 -3.33 3.15
N LEU A 44 -1.12 -4.55 2.81
CA LEU A 44 -1.85 -4.82 1.57
C LEU A 44 -3.14 -3.99 1.47
N ILE A 45 -3.94 -3.96 2.55
CA ILE A 45 -5.19 -3.21 2.57
C ILE A 45 -4.92 -1.71 2.38
N CYS A 46 -3.93 -1.16 3.08
CA CYS A 46 -3.58 0.25 2.98
C CYS A 46 -3.04 0.62 1.60
N TYR A 47 -2.19 -0.22 1.02
CA TYR A 47 -1.63 -0.01 -0.32
C TYR A 47 -2.73 0.06 -1.39
N TYR A 48 -3.63 -0.92 -1.42
CA TYR A 48 -4.73 -0.89 -2.39
C TYR A 48 -5.75 0.21 -2.10
N ARG A 49 -6.02 0.53 -0.83
CA ARG A 49 -6.91 1.64 -0.46
C ARG A 49 -6.34 2.99 -0.94
N ASP A 50 -5.04 3.21 -0.80
CA ASP A 50 -4.39 4.44 -1.24
C ASP A 50 -4.32 4.50 -2.78
N GLY A 51 -3.98 3.38 -3.44
CA GLY A 51 -4.04 3.26 -4.90
C GLY A 51 -5.45 3.54 -5.46
N LEU A 52 -6.49 3.06 -4.79
CA LEU A 52 -7.88 3.35 -5.14
C LEU A 52 -8.29 4.80 -4.84
N ALA A 53 -7.80 5.42 -3.76
CA ALA A 53 -8.05 6.84 -3.48
C ALA A 53 -7.41 7.72 -4.57
N VAL A 54 -6.19 7.37 -4.98
CA VAL A 54 -5.49 8.03 -6.08
C VAL A 54 -6.20 7.82 -7.42
N GLN A 55 -6.72 6.61 -7.70
CA GLN A 55 -7.54 6.34 -8.89
C GLN A 55 -8.92 7.02 -8.83
N GLY A 56 -9.53 7.12 -7.65
CA GLY A 56 -10.81 7.79 -7.42
C GLY A 56 -10.71 9.31 -7.64
N MET A 57 -9.56 9.91 -7.32
CA MET A 57 -9.27 11.31 -7.70
C MET A 57 -9.06 11.49 -9.22
N ARG A 58 -8.67 10.44 -9.94
CA ARG A 58 -8.53 10.46 -11.41
C ARG A 58 -9.86 10.25 -12.14
N PHE A 59 -10.81 9.54 -11.52
CA PHE A 59 -12.18 9.40 -12.02
C PHE A 59 -13.13 10.49 -11.47
N GLY A 60 -12.68 11.30 -10.50
CA GLY A 60 -13.44 12.38 -9.86
C GLY A 60 -13.52 13.68 -10.67
N GLY A 61 -13.43 13.60 -12.00
CA GLY A 61 -13.82 14.69 -12.88
C GLY A 61 -15.33 14.60 -13.14
N VAL A 62 -16.11 15.40 -12.39
CA VAL A 62 -17.51 15.78 -12.63
C VAL A 62 -18.35 14.89 -13.57
N ALA A 63 -19.26 14.11 -13.01
CA ALA A 63 -20.46 13.71 -13.74
C ALA A 63 -21.65 13.62 -12.78
N GLU A 64 -22.50 14.65 -12.86
CA GLU A 64 -23.94 14.48 -12.70
C GLU A 64 -24.39 13.25 -13.50
N ASP A 65 -25.23 12.43 -12.87
CA ASP A 65 -26.13 11.44 -13.47
C ASP A 65 -25.88 11.07 -14.94
N SER A 66 -25.12 10.00 -15.22
CA SER A 66 -25.18 9.31 -16.51
C SER A 66 -24.75 7.85 -16.36
N ASP A 67 -25.79 7.02 -16.33
CA ASP A 67 -25.96 5.82 -17.14
C ASP A 67 -24.69 5.20 -17.75
N PHE A 68 -24.34 4.03 -17.20
CA PHE A 68 -23.87 2.85 -17.92
C PHE A 68 -23.43 3.04 -19.40
N ASP A 69 -22.16 3.38 -19.65
CA ASP A 69 -21.48 3.16 -20.95
C ASP A 69 -19.97 2.96 -20.65
N MET A 70 -19.46 1.73 -20.74
CA MET A 70 -18.77 1.16 -21.91
C MET A 70 -17.26 1.52 -21.94
N MET A 71 -16.44 0.46 -21.90
CA MET A 71 -14.99 0.44 -22.11
C MET A 71 -14.14 1.33 -21.20
N ALA A 72 -13.89 0.85 -19.98
CA ALA A 72 -12.67 1.25 -19.26
C ALA A 72 -11.46 0.65 -20.00
N GLU A 73 -11.05 1.29 -21.10
CA GLU A 73 -9.69 1.20 -21.61
C GLU A 73 -8.77 1.44 -20.40
N PRO A 74 -7.84 0.52 -20.09
CA PRO A 74 -6.92 0.73 -18.99
C PRO A 74 -6.06 1.91 -19.39
N ALA A 75 -6.34 3.08 -18.80
CA ALA A 75 -5.55 4.28 -18.95
C ALA A 75 -4.14 3.97 -18.48
N THR A 76 -3.34 3.49 -19.44
CA THR A 76 -1.92 3.31 -19.38
C THR A 76 -1.32 4.70 -19.23
N GLY A 77 -0.42 4.85 -18.25
CA GLY A 77 0.41 6.04 -18.12
C GLY A 77 -0.02 7.03 -17.05
N GLN A 78 0.13 6.64 -15.78
CA GLN A 78 0.85 7.53 -14.87
C GLN A 78 1.81 6.70 -14.07
N GLU A 79 3.07 6.83 -14.45
CA GLU A 79 4.22 6.36 -13.71
C GLU A 79 4.20 7.16 -12.40
N PHE A 80 3.68 6.55 -11.34
CA PHE A 80 3.88 7.06 -10.00
C PHE A 80 5.35 6.83 -9.65
N PRO A 81 6.01 7.78 -8.96
CA PRO A 81 7.37 7.57 -8.53
C PRO A 81 7.41 6.33 -7.64
N CYS A 82 8.20 5.34 -8.05
CA CYS A 82 8.39 4.07 -7.35
C CYS A 82 8.61 4.36 -5.85
N GLY A 83 7.73 3.86 -4.99
CA GLY A 83 7.84 3.94 -3.54
C GLY A 83 6.89 4.92 -2.82
N ALA A 84 6.12 5.77 -3.52
CA ALA A 84 5.21 6.72 -2.86
C ALA A 84 4.04 6.01 -2.12
N LEU A 85 3.41 5.04 -2.79
CA LEU A 85 2.31 4.25 -2.22
C LEU A 85 2.82 3.30 -1.12
N VAL A 86 4.01 2.72 -1.32
CA VAL A 86 4.65 1.86 -0.30
C VAL A 86 4.92 2.66 0.97
N SER A 87 5.45 3.88 0.85
CA SER A 87 5.75 4.74 2.00
C SER A 87 4.49 5.09 2.79
N ALA A 88 3.42 5.52 2.10
CA ALA A 88 2.14 5.85 2.72
C ALA A 88 1.47 4.62 3.38
N ALA A 89 1.51 3.47 2.71
CA ALA A 89 0.99 2.22 3.27
C ALA A 89 1.79 1.80 4.52
N LEU A 90 3.11 1.99 4.49
CA LEU A 90 3.99 1.63 5.60
C LEU A 90 3.81 2.52 6.82
N GLU A 91 3.50 3.81 6.65
CA GLU A 91 3.07 4.69 7.75
C GLU A 91 1.80 4.21 8.45
N SER A 92 0.91 3.54 7.72
CA SER A 92 -0.33 2.99 8.29
C SER A 92 -0.13 1.66 9.04
N VAL A 93 0.98 0.94 8.81
CA VAL A 93 1.26 -0.35 9.48
C VAL A 93 1.64 -0.16 10.95
N GLY A 94 2.21 0.99 11.30
CA GLY A 94 2.51 1.34 12.67
C GLY A 94 3.38 2.58 12.76
N PRO A 95 3.31 3.33 13.88
CA PRO A 95 4.28 4.37 14.14
C PRO A 95 5.66 3.71 14.19
N ALA A 96 6.59 4.22 13.39
CA ALA A 96 8.00 3.81 13.47
C ALA A 96 8.40 3.79 14.94
N ARG A 97 8.93 2.64 15.39
CA ARG A 97 9.40 2.35 16.74
C ARG A 97 9.74 3.64 17.49
N ILE A 98 8.80 4.14 18.30
CA ILE A 98 9.12 5.19 19.26
C ILE A 98 10.04 4.49 20.24
N THR A 99 11.35 4.59 20.03
CA THR A 99 12.31 4.35 21.10
C THR A 99 11.99 5.41 22.14
N VAL A 100 11.13 5.07 23.10
CA VAL A 100 11.04 5.78 24.37
C VAL A 100 12.38 5.54 25.07
N GLY A 101 13.36 6.32 24.67
CA GLY A 101 14.66 6.40 25.30
C GLY A 101 14.56 7.35 26.48
N ALA A 102 14.73 6.78 27.67
CA ALA A 102 15.33 7.41 28.83
C ALA A 102 14.67 8.68 29.38
N GLU A 103 13.90 8.50 30.45
CA GLU A 103 13.96 9.42 31.58
C GLU A 103 14.29 8.62 32.85
N THR A 104 15.52 8.82 33.31
CA THR A 104 16.02 8.53 34.65
C THR A 104 15.24 9.34 35.68
N ASP A 105 14.62 8.67 36.65
CA ASP A 105 14.63 9.04 38.07
C ASP A 105 14.37 7.81 38.95
#